data_AF-A0A9E2A9V2-F1
#
_entry.id   AF-A0A9E2A9V2-F1
#
_cell.length_a   1.000
_cell.length_b   1.000
_cell.length_c   1.000
_cell.angle_alpha   90.00
_cell.angle_beta   90.00
_cell.angle_gamma   90.00
#
_symmetry.space_group_name_H-M   'P 1'
#
loop_
_entity.id
_entity.type
_entity.pdbx_description
1 polymer ?
#
loop_
_entity_poly.entity_id
_entity_poly.type
_entity_poly.pdbx_seq_one_letter_code
_entity_poly.pdbx_strand_id
1 'polypeptide(L)'
;DARMNEVYLGIFERGPDGLPAPLATERLQVIDAIPELNPAAADGRVAAGFGWQRYPQLLELNRDRIGAEANALQPRAADLLSLGADLVLAGNTVLPQDVVPAYLRQKVAEKPSNAP
;
A
#
# COMPACT_ATOMS: atom_id res chain seq x y z
N ASP A 1 -5.15 -3.70 5.57
CA ASP A 1 -5.26 -3.99 7.02
C ASP A 1 -4.00 -4.71 7.45
N ALA A 2 -3.22 -4.11 8.34
CA ALA A 2 -2.01 -4.71 8.90
C ALA A 2 -2.23 -5.18 10.35
N ARG A 3 -3.49 -5.25 10.81
CA ARG A 3 -3.90 -5.42 12.21
C ARG A 3 -3.40 -4.26 13.09
N MET A 4 -3.72 -4.31 14.39
CA MET A 4 -3.23 -3.34 15.39
C MET A 4 -3.51 -1.87 15.07
N ASN A 5 -4.66 -1.58 14.45
CA ASN A 5 -5.04 -0.22 14.04
C ASN A 5 -4.05 0.42 13.04
N GLU A 6 -3.48 -0.40 12.16
CA GLU A 6 -2.57 0.03 11.10
C GLU A 6 -2.95 -0.60 9.75
N VAL A 7 -2.49 0.03 8.66
CA VAL A 7 -2.59 -0.49 7.30
C VAL A 7 -1.21 -0.50 6.63
N TYR A 8 -0.97 -1.45 5.72
CA TYR A 8 0.13 -1.32 4.77
C TYR A 8 -0.24 -0.25 3.76
N LEU A 9 0.57 0.79 3.65
CA LEU A 9 0.37 1.89 2.73
C LEU A 9 1.52 1.92 1.71
N GLY A 10 1.16 1.95 0.44
CA GLY A 10 2.01 2.37 -0.67
C GLY A 10 1.32 3.50 -1.41
N ILE A 11 2.11 4.44 -1.94
CA ILE A 11 1.61 5.58 -2.71
C ILE A 11 2.28 5.48 -4.07
N PHE A 12 1.48 5.38 -5.13
CA PHE A 12 1.96 5.18 -6.48
C PHE A 12 1.35 6.20 -7.42
N GLU A 13 2.12 6.55 -8.44
CA GLU A 13 1.60 7.20 -9.65
C GLU A 13 1.74 6.27 -10.85
N ARG A 14 1.07 6.61 -11.93
CA ARG A 14 1.26 5.88 -13.19
C ARG A 14 2.53 6.40 -13.87
N GLY A 15 3.52 5.52 -13.98
CA GLY A 15 4.78 5.78 -14.67
C GLY A 15 4.61 5.93 -16.19
N PRO A 16 5.68 6.36 -16.89
CA PRO A 16 5.66 6.57 -18.33
C PRO A 16 5.51 5.28 -19.15
N ASP A 17 5.87 4.14 -18.57
CA ASP A 17 5.65 2.77 -19.07
C ASP A 17 4.22 2.27 -18.80
N GLY A 18 3.41 3.06 -18.08
CA GLY A 18 2.07 2.70 -17.67
C GLY A 18 2.00 1.82 -16.42
N LEU A 19 3.14 1.46 -15.83
CA LEU A 19 3.24 0.68 -14.59
C LEU A 19 3.24 1.61 -13.36
N PRO A 20 2.94 1.11 -12.15
CA PRO A 20 3.00 1.90 -10.93
C PRO A 20 4.44 2.30 -10.57
N ALA A 21 4.70 3.59 -10.40
CA ALA A 21 5.94 4.13 -9.85
C ALA A 21 5.71 4.60 -8.40
N PRO A 22 6.54 4.20 -7.42
CA PRO A 22 6.35 4.59 -6.02
C PRO A 22 6.69 6.07 -5.82
N LEU A 23 5.77 6.81 -5.19
CA LEU A 23 5.95 8.21 -4.79
C LEU A 23 6.51 8.37 -3.38
N ALA A 24 6.36 7.34 -2.54
CA ALA A 24 6.85 7.30 -1.17
C ALA A 24 7.23 5.88 -0.78
N THR A 25 8.12 5.74 0.20
CA THR A 25 8.48 4.45 0.79
C THR A 25 7.24 3.78 1.40
N GLU A 26 7.02 2.50 1.07
CA GLU A 26 5.96 1.70 1.66
C GLU A 26 6.16 1.59 3.17
N ARG A 27 5.06 1.68 3.94
CA ARG A 27 5.15 1.69 5.41
C ARG A 27 3.86 1.23 6.08
N LEU A 28 3.95 0.99 7.38
CA LEU A 28 2.76 0.89 8.24
C LEU A 28 2.20 2.30 8.49
N GLN A 29 0.93 2.48 8.20
CA GLN A 29 0.18 3.71 8.46
C GLN A 29 -0.78 3.46 9.62
N VAL A 30 -0.62 4.21 10.70
CA VAL A 30 -1.64 4.33 11.75
C VAL A 30 -2.89 5.01 11.20
N ILE A 31 -4.03 4.90 11.86
CA ILE A 31 -5.27 5.55 11.40
C ILE A 31 -5.20 7.06 11.68
N ASP A 32 -4.50 7.79 10.82
CA ASP A 32 -4.21 9.23 10.92
C ASP A 32 -4.07 9.87 9.51
N ALA A 33 -3.89 11.19 9.44
CA ALA A 33 -3.59 11.92 8.21
C ALA A 33 -2.31 11.39 7.53
N ILE A 34 -2.31 11.39 6.20
CA ILE A 34 -1.20 10.96 5.36
C ILE A 34 -0.58 12.23 4.73
N PRO A 35 0.50 12.78 5.32
CA PRO A 35 1.04 14.08 4.93
C PRO A 35 1.63 14.11 3.52
N GLU A 36 2.04 12.96 2.98
CA GLU A 36 2.57 12.83 1.61
C GLU A 36 1.49 13.08 0.53
N LEU A 37 0.21 13.02 0.90
CA LEU A 37 -0.90 13.23 -0.02
C LEU A 37 -1.20 14.73 -0.18
N ASN A 38 -0.75 15.31 -1.29
CA ASN A 38 -1.10 16.69 -1.67
C ASN A 38 -2.61 16.78 -2.02
N PRO A 39 -3.39 17.69 -1.38
CA PRO A 39 -4.79 17.94 -1.73
C PRO A 39 -4.99 18.44 -3.16
N ALA A 40 -4.02 19.17 -3.74
CA ALA A 40 -4.14 19.68 -5.12
C ALA A 40 -4.20 18.57 -6.19
N ALA A 41 -3.80 17.34 -5.83
CA ALA A 41 -3.87 16.18 -6.71
C ALA A 41 -5.00 15.20 -6.31
N ALA A 42 -5.95 15.63 -5.48
CA ALA A 42 -7.01 14.76 -4.96
C ALA A 42 -7.83 14.11 -6.08
N ASP A 43 -8.29 14.88 -7.07
CA ASP A 43 -9.16 14.39 -8.16
C ASP A 43 -8.54 13.25 -8.97
N GLY A 44 -7.21 13.22 -9.08
CA GLY A 44 -6.46 12.16 -9.78
C GLY A 44 -6.14 10.95 -8.91
N ARG A 45 -6.47 10.97 -7.61
CA ARG A 45 -6.06 9.94 -6.65
C ARG A 45 -7.22 9.00 -6.33
N VAL A 46 -6.92 7.70 -6.42
CA VAL A 46 -7.85 6.63 -6.07
C VAL A 46 -7.33 5.86 -4.86
N ALA A 47 -8.16 5.73 -3.82
CA ALA A 47 -7.90 4.85 -2.70
C ALA A 47 -8.30 3.41 -3.07
N ALA A 48 -7.36 2.47 -2.95
CA ALA A 48 -7.59 1.05 -3.25
C ALA A 48 -7.10 0.15 -2.11
N GLY A 49 -7.75 -1.01 -1.96
CA GLY A 49 -7.38 -2.04 -0.99
C GLY A 49 -8.25 -2.08 0.27
N PHE A 50 -8.32 -3.27 0.87
CA PHE A 50 -9.15 -3.56 2.04
C PHE A 50 -8.85 -2.71 3.28
N GLY A 51 -7.68 -2.08 3.37
CA GLY A 51 -7.33 -1.19 4.50
C GLY A 51 -8.32 -0.04 4.68
N TRP A 52 -8.77 0.58 3.59
CA TRP A 52 -9.71 1.70 3.62
C TRP A 52 -11.11 1.28 4.10
N GLN A 53 -11.59 0.10 3.68
CA GLN A 53 -12.87 -0.44 4.15
C GLN A 53 -12.82 -0.86 5.62
N ARG A 54 -11.69 -1.42 6.08
CA ARG A 54 -11.54 -1.89 7.45
C ARG A 54 -11.51 -0.74 8.47
N TYR A 55 -10.94 0.39 8.08
CA TYR A 55 -10.74 1.59 8.89
C TYR A 55 -11.28 2.82 8.15
N PRO A 56 -12.62 3.01 8.09
CA PRO A 56 -13.21 4.14 7.38
C PRO A 56 -12.76 5.49 7.94
N GLN A 57 -12.35 5.57 9.21
CA GLN A 57 -11.78 6.80 9.77
C GLN A 57 -10.50 7.25 9.04
N LEU A 58 -9.70 6.31 8.52
CA LEU A 58 -8.51 6.66 7.72
C LEU A 58 -8.90 7.41 6.45
N LEU A 59 -9.99 6.99 5.82
CA LEU A 59 -10.53 7.64 4.64
C LEU A 59 -11.08 9.03 4.96
N GLU A 60 -11.85 9.15 6.04
CA GLU A 60 -12.44 10.44 6.47
C GLU A 60 -11.35 11.48 6.80
N LEU A 61 -10.29 11.07 7.50
CA LEU A 61 -9.15 11.95 7.82
C LEU A 61 -8.39 12.45 6.59
N ASN A 62 -8.54 11.77 5.45
CA ASN A 62 -7.83 12.06 4.20
C ASN A 62 -8.80 12.36 3.04
N ARG A 63 -10.07 12.66 3.32
CA ARG A 63 -11.15 12.75 2.33
C ARG A 63 -10.89 13.85 1.30
N ASP A 64 -10.35 14.98 1.74
CA ASP A 64 -9.93 16.12 0.91
C ASP A 64 -8.73 15.83 0.00
N ARG A 65 -8.09 14.67 0.15
CA ARG A 65 -6.91 14.23 -0.61
C ARG A 65 -7.22 13.05 -1.52
N ILE A 66 -8.46 12.55 -1.55
CA ILE A 66 -8.85 11.33 -2.28
C ILE A 66 -10.06 11.63 -3.16
N GLY A 67 -9.89 11.56 -4.47
CA GLY A 67 -10.95 11.85 -5.44
C GLY A 67 -11.91 10.67 -5.67
N ALA A 68 -11.44 9.44 -5.50
CA ALA A 68 -12.28 8.25 -5.67
C ALA A 68 -11.82 7.05 -4.83
N GLU A 69 -12.70 6.05 -4.72
CA GLU A 69 -12.43 4.77 -4.09
C GLU A 69 -12.61 3.65 -5.12
N ALA A 70 -11.63 2.75 -5.19
CA ALA A 70 -11.72 1.57 -6.04
C ALA A 70 -12.43 0.43 -5.31
N ASN A 71 -13.24 -0.33 -6.04
CA ASN A 71 -13.78 -1.61 -5.55
C ASN A 71 -12.74 -2.76 -5.60
N ALA A 72 -11.45 -2.43 -5.69
CA ALA A 72 -10.35 -3.39 -5.70
C ALA A 72 -9.86 -3.61 -4.27
N LEU A 73 -10.33 -4.67 -3.63
CA LEU A 73 -10.04 -4.94 -2.21
C LEU A 73 -8.78 -5.77 -1.99
N GLN A 74 -8.46 -6.63 -2.96
CA GLN A 74 -7.35 -7.57 -2.91
C GLN A 74 -6.54 -7.49 -4.21
N PRO A 75 -5.23 -7.73 -4.15
CA PRO A 75 -4.39 -7.83 -5.34
C PRO A 75 -4.85 -9.00 -6.22
N ARG A 76 -4.74 -8.84 -7.55
CA ARG A 76 -5.05 -9.90 -8.51
C ARG A 76 -3.76 -10.39 -9.15
N ALA A 77 -3.63 -11.70 -9.29
CA ALA A 77 -2.45 -12.30 -9.91
C ALA A 77 -2.22 -11.80 -11.35
N ALA A 78 -3.29 -11.50 -12.10
CA ALA A 78 -3.19 -10.95 -13.45
C ALA A 78 -2.43 -9.61 -13.49
N ASP A 79 -2.60 -8.75 -12.48
CA ASP A 79 -1.93 -7.45 -12.43
C ASP A 79 -0.44 -7.60 -12.09
N LEU A 80 -0.07 -8.66 -11.35
CA LEU A 80 1.33 -8.97 -11.03
C LEU A 80 2.14 -9.39 -12.27
N LEU A 81 1.51 -10.05 -13.24
CA LEU A 81 2.20 -10.52 -14.45
C LEU A 81 2.77 -9.34 -15.24
N SER A 82 2.00 -8.25 -15.37
CA SER A 82 2.45 -7.03 -16.06
C SER A 82 3.62 -6.36 -15.35
N LEU A 83 3.65 -6.39 -14.01
CA LEU A 83 4.76 -5.82 -13.22
C LEU A 83 6.05 -6.64 -13.35
N GLY A 84 5.93 -7.97 -13.47
CA GLY A 84 7.08 -8.88 -13.51
C GLY A 84 7.64 -9.14 -14.91
N ALA A 85 6.89 -8.87 -15.97
CA ALA A 85 7.27 -9.22 -17.35
C ALA A 85 8.62 -8.61 -17.75
N ASP A 86 8.79 -7.30 -17.54
CA ASP A 86 10.02 -6.60 -17.92
C ASP A 86 11.20 -7.01 -17.04
N LEU A 87 10.97 -7.29 -15.75
CA LEU A 87 12.01 -7.81 -14.86
C LEU A 87 12.54 -9.16 -15.34
N VAL A 88 11.65 -10.05 -15.80
CA VAL A 88 12.03 -11.36 -16.36
C VAL A 88 12.80 -11.19 -17.67
N LEU A 89 12.32 -10.34 -18.58
CA LEU A 89 12.99 -10.08 -19.86
C LEU A 89 14.39 -9.45 -19.68
N ALA A 90 14.56 -8.61 -18.67
CA ALA A 90 15.84 -8.01 -18.30
C ALA A 90 16.78 -8.95 -17.53
N GLY A 91 16.33 -10.16 -17.17
CA GLY A 91 17.10 -11.09 -16.34
C GLY A 91 17.20 -10.69 -14.87
N ASN A 92 16.38 -9.74 -14.42
CA ASN A 92 16.29 -9.27 -13.03
C ASN A 92 15.43 -10.23 -12.18
N THR A 93 15.84 -11.49 -12.14
CA THR A 93 15.17 -12.56 -11.39
C THR A 93 16.08 -13.07 -10.26
N VAL A 94 15.48 -13.58 -9.19
CA VAL A 94 16.20 -14.22 -8.09
C VAL A 94 16.05 -15.73 -8.16
N LEU A 95 17.00 -16.47 -7.56
CA LEU A 95 16.85 -17.91 -7.40
C LEU A 95 15.75 -18.21 -6.38
N PRO A 96 15.09 -19.38 -6.45
CA PRO A 96 14.00 -19.71 -5.54
C PRO A 96 14.38 -19.61 -4.05
N GLN A 97 15.61 -19.97 -3.68
CA GLN A 97 16.10 -19.90 -2.29
C GLN A 97 16.37 -18.48 -1.80
N ASP A 98 16.50 -17.51 -2.70
CA ASP A 98 16.82 -16.10 -2.39
C ASP A 98 15.56 -15.22 -2.30
N VAL A 99 14.36 -15.80 -2.50
CA VAL A 99 13.10 -15.09 -2.37
C VAL A 99 12.87 -14.71 -0.91
N VAL A 100 12.89 -13.40 -0.63
CA VAL A 100 12.60 -12.84 0.69
C VAL A 100 11.25 -12.12 0.69
N PRO A 101 10.36 -12.40 1.67
CA PRO A 101 9.11 -11.65 1.79
C PRO A 101 9.35 -10.18 2.18
N ALA A 102 8.61 -9.26 1.56
CA ALA A 102 8.64 -7.83 1.87
C ALA A 102 7.84 -7.50 3.16
N TYR A 103 8.29 -7.98 4.32
CA TYR A 103 7.63 -7.69 5.59
C TYR A 103 7.99 -6.30 6.12
N LEU A 104 7.00 -5.39 6.12
CA LEU A 104 7.15 -4.04 6.68
C LEU A 104 7.06 -4.02 8.22
N ARG A 105 6.34 -4.97 8.82
CA ARG A 105 6.24 -5.07 10.28
C ARG A 105 7.40 -5.88 10.83
N GLN A 106 8.36 -5.21 11.45
CA GLN A 106 9.51 -5.86 12.10
C GLN A 106 9.28 -6.16 13.59
N LYS A 107 8.27 -5.54 14.23
CA LYS A 107 7.93 -5.82 15.62
C LYS A 107 7.04 -7.06 15.73
N VAL A 108 7.49 -8.03 16.53
CA VAL A 108 6.68 -9.18 16.93
C VAL A 108 5.53 -8.68 17.80
N ALA A 109 4.33 -9.23 17.60
CA ALA A 109 3.17 -8.88 18.41
C ALA A 109 3.42 -9.28 19.87
N GLU A 110 3.66 -8.31 20.74
CA GLU A 110 3.69 -8.50 22.18
C GLU A 110 2.26 -8.49 22.73
N LYS A 111 1.98 -9.30 23.75
CA LYS A 111 0.69 -9.26 24.43
C LYS A 111 0.53 -7.91 25.12
N PRO A 112 -0.69 -7.33 25.18
CA PRO A 112 -0.92 -6.15 26.01
C PRO A 112 -0.49 -6.49 27.44
N SER A 113 0.47 -5.75 27.97
CA SER A 113 0.83 -5.83 29.38
C SER A 113 -0.35 -5.28 30.18
N ASN A 114 -1.13 -6.17 30.80
CA ASN A 114 -2.02 -5.78 31.88
C ASN A 114 -1.14 -5.39 33.08
N ALA A 115 -0.68 -4.14 33.10
CA ALA A 115 -0.19 -3.52 34.33
C ALA A 115 -1.41 -2.96 35.10
N PRO A 116 -1.53 -3.26 36.41
CA PRO A 116 -2.65 -2.82 37.24
C PRO A 116 -2.69 -1.31 37.48
#